data_AF-A0A964C8E9-F1
#
_entry.id   AF-A0A964C8E9-F1
#
_cell.length_a   1.000
_cell.length_b   1.000
_cell.length_c   1.000
_cell.angle_alpha   90.00
_cell.angle_beta   90.00
_cell.angle_gamma   90.00
#
_symmetry.space_group_name_H-M   'P 1'
#
loop_
_entity.id
_entity.type
_entity.pdbx_description
1 polymer ?
#
loop_
_entity_poly.entity_id
_entity_poly.type
_entity_poly.pdbx_seq_one_letter_code
_entity_poly.pdbx_strand_id
1 'polypeptide(L)'
;MIKAIALGNNFLLTAIASSFLCWMASLHPNLLLFVQALFALKVCLWLAPPFIFSRKIPLHNFMQGVALASGFACCFEARRCALKLAKAEEFEAMKERAIDADVADELSTSIYVAEQQRRNEAELLIASSGDRELLERALALSSEEDEPENVQLAQNDDDELRERILQLQAIGYGKGKIISEIWQVSKGGSEKYKAAEAEYRRLTGE
;
A
#
# COMPACT_ATOMS: atom_id res chain seq x y z
N MET A 1 25.89 -23.60 -42.85
CA MET A 1 25.83 -23.61 -41.37
C MET A 1 25.97 -22.22 -40.75
N ILE A 2 27.03 -21.46 -41.02
CA ILE A 2 27.30 -20.16 -40.36
C ILE A 2 26.11 -19.17 -40.46
N LYS A 3 25.45 -19.08 -41.63
CA LYS A 3 24.26 -18.23 -41.80
C LYS A 3 23.04 -18.64 -40.96
N ALA A 4 22.87 -19.95 -40.69
CA ALA A 4 21.75 -20.45 -39.89
C ALA A 4 21.97 -20.17 -38.39
N ILE A 5 23.21 -20.27 -37.93
CA ILE A 5 23.60 -19.93 -36.55
C ILE A 5 23.42 -18.42 -36.29
N ALA A 6 23.85 -17.58 -37.24
CA ALA A 6 23.63 -16.13 -37.15
C ALA A 6 22.13 -15.77 -37.13
N LEU A 7 21.30 -16.47 -37.91
CA LEU A 7 19.85 -16.30 -37.91
C LEU A 7 19.22 -16.64 -36.55
N GLY A 8 19.63 -17.79 -35.98
CA GLY A 8 19.16 -18.25 -34.68
C GLY A 8 19.54 -17.29 -33.55
N ASN A 9 20.77 -16.79 -33.55
CA ASN A 9 21.22 -15.82 -32.54
C ASN A 9 20.44 -14.50 -32.62
N ASN A 10 20.17 -13.99 -33.83
CA ASN A 10 19.37 -12.77 -34.00
C ASN A 10 17.92 -12.97 -33.53
N PHE A 11 17.33 -14.14 -33.79
CA PHE A 11 16.00 -14.47 -33.30
C PHE A 11 15.96 -14.53 -31.78
N LEU A 12 16.91 -15.24 -31.16
CA LEU A 12 17.01 -15.37 -29.71
C LEU A 12 17.21 -14.01 -29.03
N LEU A 13 18.10 -13.18 -29.56
CA LEU A 13 18.37 -11.85 -29.01
C LEU A 13 17.14 -10.93 -29.10
N THR A 14 16.40 -11.03 -30.21
CA THR A 14 15.14 -10.29 -30.39
C THR A 14 14.07 -10.77 -29.41
N ALA A 15 13.95 -12.08 -29.19
CA ALA A 15 12.99 -12.65 -28.25
C ALA A 15 13.30 -12.26 -26.79
N ILE A 16 14.58 -12.29 -26.40
CA ILE A 16 15.03 -11.86 -25.07
C ILE A 16 14.76 -10.37 -24.88
N ALA A 17 15.16 -9.53 -25.85
CA ALA A 17 14.91 -8.09 -25.80
C ALA A 17 13.41 -7.76 -25.74
N SER A 18 12.56 -8.47 -26.49
CA SER A 18 11.11 -8.27 -26.42
C SER A 18 10.52 -8.68 -25.09
N SER A 19 11.01 -9.77 -24.50
CA SER A 19 10.55 -10.26 -23.18
C SER A 19 10.94 -9.29 -22.08
N PHE A 20 12.16 -8.77 -22.13
CA PHE A 20 12.65 -7.76 -21.19
C PHE A 20 11.88 -6.43 -21.31
N LEU A 21 11.61 -5.97 -22.54
CA LEU A 21 10.79 -4.76 -22.75
C LEU A 21 9.34 -4.95 -22.28
N CYS A 22 8.79 -6.16 -22.41
CA CYS A 22 7.45 -6.47 -21.92
C CYS A 22 7.41 -6.49 -20.38
N TRP A 23 8.46 -7.03 -19.75
CA TRP A 23 8.63 -6.96 -18.30
C TRP A 23 8.79 -5.52 -17.81
N MET A 24 9.63 -4.71 -18.45
CA MET A 24 9.77 -3.27 -18.14
C MET A 24 8.46 -2.50 -18.34
N ALA A 25 7.70 -2.83 -19.39
CA ALA A 25 6.39 -2.26 -19.64
C ALA A 25 5.38 -2.56 -18.52
N SER A 26 5.49 -3.71 -17.85
CA SER A 26 4.60 -4.05 -16.73
C SER A 26 4.78 -3.16 -15.51
N LEU A 27 5.94 -2.51 -15.35
CA LEU A 27 6.23 -1.64 -14.21
C LEU A 27 5.54 -0.26 -14.30
N HIS A 28 5.16 0.21 -15.48
CA HIS A 28 4.54 1.53 -15.62
C HIS A 28 3.56 1.59 -16.81
N PRO A 29 2.28 1.98 -16.59
CA PRO A 29 1.24 1.94 -17.63
C PRO A 29 1.56 2.81 -18.86
N ASN A 30 2.21 3.96 -18.66
CA ASN A 30 2.66 4.82 -19.77
C ASN A 30 3.79 4.19 -20.61
N LEU A 31 4.66 3.39 -19.98
CA LEU A 31 5.75 2.70 -20.67
C LEU A 31 5.19 1.56 -21.55
N LEU A 32 4.14 0.89 -21.07
CA LEU A 32 3.45 -0.15 -21.83
C LEU A 32 2.81 0.37 -23.12
N LEU A 33 2.16 1.53 -23.06
CA LEU A 33 1.60 2.18 -24.26
C LEU A 33 2.70 2.55 -25.26
N PHE A 34 3.84 3.06 -24.78
CA PHE A 34 4.97 3.43 -25.63
C PHE A 34 5.60 2.20 -26.30
N VAL A 35 5.84 1.12 -25.55
CA VAL A 35 6.37 -0.14 -26.10
C VAL A 35 5.41 -0.76 -27.12
N GLN A 36 4.10 -0.71 -26.86
CA GLN A 36 3.07 -1.18 -27.80
C GLN A 36 3.07 -0.35 -29.09
N ALA A 37 3.19 0.97 -29.01
CA ALA A 37 3.28 1.86 -30.17
C ALA A 37 4.53 1.59 -31.01
N LEU A 38 5.68 1.38 -30.38
CA LEU A 38 6.93 1.02 -31.08
C LEU A 38 6.81 -0.35 -31.77
N PHE A 39 6.15 -1.32 -31.14
CA PHE A 39 5.90 -2.62 -31.76
C PHE A 39 4.97 -2.51 -32.96
N ALA A 40 3.87 -1.76 -32.83
CA ALA A 40 2.95 -1.49 -33.93
C ALA A 40 3.65 -0.79 -35.10
N LEU A 41 4.48 0.22 -34.81
CA LEU A 41 5.28 0.92 -35.82
C LEU A 41 6.26 -0.04 -36.52
N LYS A 42 6.95 -0.92 -35.78
CA LYS A 42 7.81 -1.95 -36.36
C LYS A 42 7.05 -2.94 -37.23
N VAL A 43 5.85 -3.37 -36.82
CA VAL A 43 4.98 -4.26 -37.60
C VAL A 43 4.53 -3.57 -38.89
N CYS A 44 4.08 -2.32 -38.83
CA CYS A 44 3.71 -1.52 -40.01
C CYS A 44 4.91 -1.34 -40.96
N LEU A 45 6.08 -1.02 -40.42
CA LEU A 45 7.32 -0.86 -41.19
C LEU A 45 7.80 -2.20 -41.77
N TRP A 46 7.50 -3.33 -41.13
CA TRP A 46 7.79 -4.67 -41.66
C TRP A 46 6.79 -5.10 -42.75
N LEU A 47 5.53 -4.67 -42.67
CA LEU A 47 4.51 -4.89 -43.69
C LEU A 47 4.70 -4.02 -44.94
N ALA A 48 5.37 -2.87 -44.85
CA ALA A 48 5.56 -1.98 -45.99
C ALA A 48 6.46 -2.56 -47.12
N PRO A 49 7.61 -3.20 -46.85
CA PRO A 49 8.48 -3.77 -47.89
C PRO A 49 7.90 -4.94 -48.70
N PRO A 50 7.22 -5.96 -48.12
CA PRO A 50 6.74 -7.11 -48.89
C PRO A 50 5.66 -6.75 -49.92
N PHE A 51 4.93 -5.63 -49.75
CA PHE A 51 3.93 -5.18 -50.73
C PHE A 51 4.52 -4.37 -51.89
N ILE A 52 5.71 -3.76 -51.72
CA ILE A 52 6.24 -2.79 -52.69
C ILE A 52 7.36 -3.39 -53.57
N PHE A 53 8.17 -4.35 -53.11
CA PHE A 53 9.44 -4.67 -53.80
C PHE A 53 9.81 -6.14 -54.10
N SER A 54 9.03 -7.18 -53.72
CA SER A 54 9.43 -8.57 -54.09
C SER A 54 8.31 -9.61 -54.05
N ARG A 55 8.20 -10.41 -55.12
CA ARG A 55 7.32 -11.61 -55.22
C ARG A 55 7.81 -12.82 -54.40
N LYS A 56 9.03 -12.80 -53.87
CA LYS A 56 9.58 -13.88 -53.04
C LYS A 56 9.84 -13.33 -51.65
N ILE A 57 9.04 -13.78 -50.67
CA ILE A 57 9.26 -13.44 -49.26
C ILE A 57 10.35 -14.39 -48.75
N PRO A 58 11.55 -13.89 -48.39
CA PRO A 58 12.58 -14.75 -47.82
C PRO A 58 12.11 -15.26 -46.46
N LEU A 59 12.37 -16.54 -46.16
CA LEU A 59 11.95 -17.23 -44.93
C LEU A 59 12.31 -16.47 -43.64
N HIS A 60 13.42 -15.73 -43.67
CA HIS A 60 13.86 -14.86 -42.59
C HIS A 60 12.85 -13.74 -42.27
N ASN A 61 12.27 -13.09 -43.30
CA ASN A 61 11.27 -12.04 -43.08
C ASN A 61 10.02 -12.64 -42.44
N PHE A 62 9.59 -13.81 -42.91
CA PHE A 62 8.44 -14.51 -42.32
C PHE A 62 8.66 -14.84 -40.83
N MET A 63 9.83 -15.38 -40.46
CA MET A 63 10.16 -15.64 -39.05
C MET A 63 10.18 -14.37 -38.20
N GLN A 64 10.66 -13.25 -38.75
CA GLN A 64 10.60 -11.95 -38.07
C GLN A 64 9.15 -11.49 -37.86
N GLY A 65 8.28 -11.67 -38.86
CA GLY A 65 6.85 -11.37 -38.74
C GLY A 65 6.16 -12.19 -37.65
N VAL A 66 6.45 -13.49 -37.56
CA VAL A 66 5.92 -14.38 -36.51
C VAL A 66 6.39 -13.92 -35.12
N ALA A 67 7.67 -13.58 -34.96
CA ALA A 67 8.21 -13.07 -33.70
C ALA A 67 7.56 -11.73 -33.27
N LEU A 68 7.31 -10.85 -34.24
CA LEU A 68 6.66 -9.57 -33.99
C LEU A 68 5.19 -9.76 -33.57
N ALA A 69 4.46 -10.65 -34.23
CA ALA A 69 3.08 -10.97 -33.91
C ALA A 69 2.95 -11.64 -32.53
N SER A 70 3.84 -12.57 -32.19
CA SER A 70 3.87 -13.20 -30.86
C SER A 70 4.19 -12.19 -29.75
N GLY A 71 5.12 -11.26 -30.00
CA GLY A 71 5.43 -10.17 -29.07
C GLY A 71 4.22 -9.25 -28.83
N PHE A 72 3.50 -8.90 -29.90
CA PHE A 72 2.28 -8.08 -29.79
C PHE A 72 1.17 -8.77 -29.00
N ALA A 73 0.94 -10.06 -29.25
CA ALA A 73 -0.04 -10.86 -28.50
C ALA A 73 0.31 -10.93 -27.00
N CYS A 74 1.60 -11.14 -26.68
CA CYS A 74 2.09 -11.15 -25.30
C CYS A 74 1.83 -9.81 -24.59
N CYS A 75 2.15 -8.68 -25.24
CA CYS A 75 1.88 -7.35 -24.69
C CYS A 75 0.38 -7.11 -24.42
N PHE A 76 -0.50 -7.64 -25.27
CA PHE A 76 -1.94 -7.47 -25.13
C PHE A 76 -2.50 -8.25 -23.93
N GLU A 77 -2.06 -9.49 -23.74
CA GLU A 77 -2.43 -10.29 -22.55
C GLU A 77 -1.83 -9.70 -21.27
N ALA A 78 -0.57 -9.24 -21.29
CA ALA A 78 0.04 -8.56 -20.16
C ALA A 78 -0.76 -7.30 -19.76
N ARG A 79 -1.19 -6.50 -20.74
CA ARG A 79 -2.07 -5.34 -20.50
C ARG A 79 -3.40 -5.75 -19.89
N ARG A 80 -4.01 -6.84 -20.39
CA ARG A 80 -5.28 -7.34 -19.87
C ARG A 80 -5.16 -7.80 -18.43
N CYS A 81 -4.06 -8.47 -18.07
CA CYS A 81 -3.76 -8.86 -16.69
C CYS A 81 -3.54 -7.64 -15.80
N ALA A 82 -2.73 -6.66 -16.24
CA ALA A 82 -2.50 -5.42 -15.49
C ALA A 82 -3.80 -4.65 -15.23
N LEU A 83 -4.70 -4.55 -16.22
CA LEU A 83 -6.01 -3.91 -16.03
C LEU A 83 -6.93 -4.66 -15.06
N LYS A 84 -6.84 -5.99 -15.01
CA LYS A 84 -7.60 -6.78 -14.02
C LYS A 84 -7.07 -6.57 -12.61
N LEU A 85 -5.74 -6.54 -12.44
CA LEU A 85 -5.09 -6.25 -11.17
C LEU A 85 -5.43 -4.86 -10.66
N ALA A 86 -5.34 -3.83 -11.52
CA ALA A 86 -5.71 -2.46 -11.14
C ALA A 86 -7.17 -2.35 -10.68
N LYS A 87 -8.10 -3.03 -11.37
CA LYS A 87 -9.51 -3.07 -10.95
C LYS A 87 -9.74 -3.82 -9.64
N ALA A 88 -8.96 -4.87 -9.38
CA ALA A 88 -9.04 -5.61 -8.12
C ALA A 88 -8.53 -4.75 -6.96
N GLU A 89 -7.43 -4.03 -7.17
CA GLU A 89 -6.86 -3.08 -6.21
C GLU A 89 -7.83 -1.92 -5.91
N GLU A 90 -8.45 -1.34 -6.95
CA GLU A 90 -9.50 -0.32 -6.78
C GLU A 90 -10.70 -0.85 -5.98
N PHE A 91 -11.09 -2.11 -6.20
CA PHE A 91 -12.19 -2.73 -5.47
C PHE A 91 -11.83 -3.02 -4.01
N GLU A 92 -10.61 -3.49 -3.74
CA GLU A 92 -10.12 -3.71 -2.37
C GLU A 92 -10.03 -2.39 -1.60
N ALA A 93 -9.50 -1.33 -2.21
CA ALA A 93 -9.46 0.00 -1.61
C ALA A 93 -10.87 0.58 -1.34
N MET A 94 -11.85 0.30 -2.22
CA MET A 94 -13.24 0.69 -1.99
C MET A 94 -13.87 -0.09 -0.83
N LYS A 95 -13.55 -1.39 -0.71
CA LYS A 95 -14.03 -2.24 0.37
C LYS A 95 -13.46 -1.80 1.72
N GLU A 96 -12.18 -1.46 1.79
CA GLU A 96 -11.54 -0.97 3.02
C GLU A 96 -12.21 0.33 3.50
N ARG A 97 -12.43 1.30 2.59
CA ARG A 97 -13.16 2.53 2.93
C ARG A 97 -14.59 2.30 3.40
N ALA A 98 -15.27 1.29 2.85
CA ALA A 98 -16.62 0.94 3.28
C ALA A 98 -16.63 0.35 4.70
N ILE A 99 -15.66 -0.53 5.01
CA ILE A 99 -15.49 -1.09 6.36
C ILE A 99 -15.17 0.02 7.36
N ASP A 100 -14.26 0.95 7.03
CA ASP A 100 -13.91 2.06 7.91
C ASP A 100 -15.12 2.96 8.21
N ALA A 101 -15.97 3.21 7.21
CA ALA A 101 -17.19 4.00 7.39
C ALA A 101 -18.20 3.28 8.31
N ASP A 102 -18.42 1.98 8.12
CA ASP A 102 -19.32 1.19 8.96
C ASP A 102 -18.81 1.12 10.41
N VAL A 103 -17.50 0.91 10.61
CA VAL A 103 -16.88 0.91 11.95
C VAL A 103 -16.99 2.27 12.61
N ALA A 104 -16.80 3.37 11.87
CA ALA A 104 -16.97 4.72 12.39
C ALA A 104 -18.42 4.99 12.81
N ASP A 105 -19.40 4.54 12.03
CA ASP A 105 -20.83 4.67 12.35
C ASP A 105 -21.21 3.84 13.58
N GLU A 106 -20.74 2.60 13.69
CA GLU A 106 -20.93 1.75 14.88
C GLU A 106 -20.30 2.38 16.13
N LEU A 107 -19.08 2.91 16.01
CA LEU A 107 -18.39 3.59 17.10
C LEU A 107 -19.17 4.85 17.52
N SER A 108 -19.59 5.68 16.58
CA SER A 108 -20.36 6.90 16.86
C SER A 108 -21.67 6.58 17.59
N THR A 109 -22.35 5.51 17.17
CA THR A 109 -23.59 5.05 17.80
C THR A 109 -23.32 4.54 19.20
N SER A 110 -22.26 3.77 19.41
CA SER A 110 -21.88 3.27 20.73
C SER A 110 -21.51 4.38 21.71
N ILE A 111 -20.79 5.41 21.25
CA ILE A 111 -20.45 6.60 22.03
C ILE A 111 -21.71 7.37 22.41
N TYR A 112 -22.60 7.61 21.45
CA TYR A 112 -23.86 8.30 21.69
C TYR A 112 -24.73 7.58 22.72
N VAL A 113 -24.87 6.25 22.60
CA VAL A 113 -25.62 5.44 23.57
C VAL A 113 -24.98 5.49 24.96
N ALA A 114 -23.65 5.40 25.05
CA ALA A 114 -22.92 5.48 26.31
C ALA A 114 -23.05 6.86 26.98
N GLU A 115 -23.04 7.94 26.19
CA GLU A 115 -23.28 9.29 26.69
C GLU A 115 -24.72 9.46 27.18
N GLN A 116 -25.70 8.95 26.43
CA GLN A 116 -27.10 8.98 26.81
C GLN A 116 -27.36 8.19 28.10
N GLN A 117 -26.68 7.05 28.27
CA GLN A 117 -26.76 6.25 29.49
C GLN A 117 -26.17 6.99 30.68
N ARG A 118 -24.99 7.62 30.54
CA ARG A 118 -24.40 8.46 31.60
C ARG A 118 -25.29 9.64 31.98
N ARG A 119 -25.96 10.28 31.01
CA ARG A 119 -26.93 11.35 31.29
C ARG A 119 -28.14 10.85 32.06
N ASN A 120 -28.72 9.72 31.64
CA ASN A 120 -29.85 9.11 32.35
C ASN A 120 -29.46 8.71 33.79
N GLU A 121 -28.28 8.14 33.99
CA GLU A 121 -27.78 7.79 35.33
C GLU A 121 -27.57 9.02 36.20
N ALA A 122 -27.01 10.10 35.65
CA ALA A 122 -26.84 11.37 36.35
C ALA A 122 -28.19 12.01 36.72
N GLU A 123 -29.17 12.02 35.81
CA GLU A 123 -30.53 12.51 36.09
C GLU A 123 -31.23 11.67 37.17
N LEU A 124 -31.02 10.37 37.19
CA LEU A 124 -31.58 9.47 38.19
C LEU A 124 -30.94 9.70 39.57
N LEU A 125 -29.62 9.95 39.61
CA LEU A 125 -28.93 10.37 40.83
C LEU A 125 -29.44 11.72 41.33
N ILE A 126 -29.64 12.71 40.44
CA ILE A 126 -30.20 14.03 40.76
C ILE A 126 -31.64 13.93 41.27
N ALA A 127 -32.46 13.08 40.64
CA ALA A 127 -33.83 12.85 41.08
C ALA A 127 -33.90 12.12 42.43
N SER A 128 -32.92 11.25 42.71
CA SER A 128 -32.83 10.52 43.98
C SER A 128 -32.27 11.36 45.12
N SER A 129 -31.43 12.36 44.84
CA SER A 129 -30.73 13.14 45.85
C SER A 129 -31.54 14.30 46.42
N GLY A 130 -32.68 14.67 45.82
CA GLY A 130 -33.64 15.62 46.41
C GLY A 130 -33.16 17.06 46.61
N ASP A 131 -31.87 17.36 46.38
CA ASP A 131 -31.24 18.64 46.68
C ASP A 131 -30.77 19.34 45.39
N ARG A 132 -31.73 19.99 44.71
CA ARG A 132 -31.48 20.81 43.52
C ARG A 132 -30.47 21.95 43.73
N GLU A 133 -30.29 22.42 44.96
CA GLU A 133 -29.42 23.57 45.29
C GLU A 133 -27.91 23.24 45.30
N LEU A 134 -27.52 21.99 45.55
CA LEU A 134 -26.10 21.59 45.52
C LEU A 134 -25.58 21.35 44.10
N LEU A 135 -26.48 21.00 43.17
CA LEU A 135 -26.14 20.73 41.78
C LEU A 135 -25.81 22.00 40.99
N GLU A 136 -26.60 23.08 41.16
CA GLU A 136 -26.29 24.38 40.54
C GLU A 136 -24.93 24.91 41.01
N ARG A 137 -24.55 24.60 42.26
CA ARG A 137 -23.26 24.99 42.83
C ARG A 137 -22.10 24.13 42.31
N ALA A 138 -22.33 22.84 42.05
CA ALA A 138 -21.35 21.93 41.45
C ALA A 138 -21.14 22.21 39.95
N LEU A 139 -22.20 22.53 39.20
CA LEU A 139 -22.13 22.90 37.79
C LEU A 139 -21.47 24.27 37.57
N ALA A 140 -21.62 25.20 38.51
CA ALA A 140 -20.89 26.47 38.50
C ALA A 140 -19.38 26.28 38.79
N LEU A 141 -19.00 25.25 39.55
CA LEU A 141 -17.60 24.91 39.84
C LEU A 141 -16.93 24.11 38.71
N SER A 142 -17.69 23.32 37.94
CA SER A 142 -17.14 22.57 36.80
C SER A 142 -16.93 23.42 35.53
N SER A 143 -17.24 24.73 35.56
CA SER A 143 -17.00 25.65 34.45
C SER A 143 -15.64 26.35 34.52
N GLU A 144 -14.89 26.18 35.61
CA GLU A 144 -13.55 26.74 35.83
C GLU A 144 -12.64 25.68 36.45
N GLU A 145 -12.34 24.58 35.76
CA GLU A 145 -11.19 23.74 36.13
C GLU A 145 -10.66 22.99 34.90
N ASP A 146 -9.37 23.23 34.66
CA ASP A 146 -8.54 22.68 33.59
C ASP A 146 -8.63 21.15 33.46
N GLU A 147 -8.49 20.69 32.22
CA GLU A 147 -8.43 19.29 31.84
C GLU A 147 -7.45 18.43 32.66
N PRO A 148 -7.87 17.23 33.08
CA PRO A 148 -6.97 16.14 33.41
C PRO A 148 -7.27 14.89 32.57
N GLU A 149 -7.48 15.01 31.26
CA GLU A 149 -7.65 13.84 30.37
C GLU A 149 -6.32 13.30 29.78
N ASN A 150 -5.23 14.06 29.92
CA ASN A 150 -3.96 13.79 29.24
C ASN A 150 -3.04 12.76 29.96
N VAL A 151 -3.33 12.39 31.21
CA VAL A 151 -2.44 11.47 31.98
C VAL A 151 -2.80 10.00 31.76
N GLN A 152 -4.07 9.69 31.49
CA GLN A 152 -4.51 8.29 31.28
C GLN A 152 -4.27 7.80 29.85
N LEU A 153 -4.39 8.67 28.84
CA LEU A 153 -4.09 8.31 27.45
C LEU A 153 -2.61 7.93 27.26
N ALA A 154 -1.69 8.70 27.83
CA ALA A 154 -0.25 8.47 27.69
C ALA A 154 0.23 7.15 28.35
N GLN A 155 -0.48 6.66 29.37
CA GLN A 155 -0.16 5.39 30.01
C GLN A 155 -0.57 4.19 29.14
N ASN A 156 -1.71 4.28 28.46
CA ASN A 156 -2.18 3.23 27.56
C ASN A 156 -1.27 3.06 26.34
N ASP A 157 -0.77 4.17 25.78
CA ASP A 157 0.15 4.14 24.63
C ASP A 157 1.52 3.54 24.98
N ASP A 158 2.05 3.87 26.18
CA ASP A 158 3.33 3.32 26.66
C ASP A 158 3.24 1.80 26.94
N ASP A 159 2.08 1.31 27.39
CA ASP A 159 1.86 -0.11 27.66
C ASP A 159 1.69 -0.93 26.36
N GLU A 160 0.98 -0.40 25.36
CA GLU A 160 0.86 -1.04 24.04
C GLU A 160 2.23 -1.15 23.34
N LEU A 161 3.04 -0.09 23.40
CA LEU A 161 4.40 -0.08 22.87
C LEU A 161 5.28 -1.12 23.57
N ARG A 162 5.17 -1.27 24.88
CA ARG A 162 5.90 -2.30 25.64
C ARG A 162 5.51 -3.72 25.24
N GLU A 163 4.21 -4.00 25.12
CA GLU A 163 3.75 -5.32 24.66
C GLU A 163 4.29 -5.65 23.28
N ARG A 164 4.30 -4.68 22.37
CA ARG A 164 4.82 -4.86 21.01
C ARG A 164 6.32 -5.13 20.99
N ILE A 165 7.09 -4.44 21.83
CA ILE A 165 8.53 -4.71 22.02
C ILE A 165 8.75 -6.14 22.51
N LEU A 166 7.99 -6.60 23.50
CA LEU A 166 8.11 -7.95 24.05
C LEU A 166 7.77 -9.03 23.02
N GLN A 167 6.74 -8.82 22.20
CA GLN A 167 6.40 -9.74 21.09
C GLN A 167 7.56 -9.85 20.09
N LEU A 168 8.17 -8.73 19.70
CA LEU A 168 9.28 -8.70 18.74
C LEU A 168 10.56 -9.32 19.34
N GLN A 169 10.80 -9.15 20.65
CA GLN A 169 11.88 -9.85 21.36
C GLN A 169 11.64 -11.36 21.40
N ALA A 170 10.41 -11.81 21.65
CA ALA A 170 10.05 -13.24 21.66
C ALA A 170 10.24 -13.91 20.29
N ILE A 171 10.07 -13.16 19.19
CA ILE A 171 10.35 -13.61 17.82
C ILE A 171 11.87 -13.71 17.54
N GLY A 172 12.72 -13.16 18.43
CA GLY A 172 14.18 -13.19 18.31
C GLY A 172 14.76 -12.04 17.50
N TYR A 173 14.03 -10.93 17.33
CA TYR A 173 14.59 -9.74 16.69
C TYR A 173 15.56 -9.00 17.62
N GLY A 174 16.71 -8.60 17.07
CA GLY A 174 17.67 -7.77 17.81
C GLY A 174 17.21 -6.32 17.93
N LYS A 175 17.66 -5.62 18.98
CA LYS A 175 17.34 -4.22 19.32
C LYS A 175 17.18 -3.28 18.12
N GLY A 176 18.16 -3.25 17.22
CA GLY A 176 18.14 -2.34 16.07
C GLY A 176 17.01 -2.61 15.08
N LYS A 177 16.57 -3.87 14.95
CA LYS A 177 15.44 -4.24 14.09
C LYS A 177 14.10 -3.93 14.76
N ILE A 178 14.02 -4.06 16.08
CA ILE A 178 12.84 -3.66 16.86
C ILE A 178 12.64 -2.15 16.74
N ILE A 179 13.71 -1.37 16.94
CA ILE A 179 13.66 0.10 16.83
C ILE A 179 13.24 0.54 15.43
N SER A 180 13.78 -0.10 14.38
CA SER A 180 13.39 0.23 13.00
C SER A 180 11.95 -0.13 12.68
N GLU A 181 11.39 -1.18 13.30
CA GLU A 181 10.02 -1.62 13.05
C GLU A 181 9.00 -0.72 13.76
N ILE A 182 9.24 -0.41 15.04
CA ILE A 182 8.30 0.37 15.87
C ILE A 182 8.34 1.85 15.50
N TRP A 183 9.53 2.44 15.41
CA TRP A 183 9.69 3.88 15.13
C TRP A 183 9.92 4.19 13.65
N GLN A 184 9.90 3.19 12.76
CA GLN A 184 10.10 3.35 11.31
C GLN A 184 11.38 4.11 10.94
N VAL A 185 12.41 4.02 11.78
CA VAL A 185 13.70 4.70 11.58
C VAL A 185 14.75 3.76 10.99
N SER A 186 15.48 4.24 9.98
CA SER A 186 16.62 3.50 9.43
C SER A 186 17.77 3.44 10.42
N LYS A 187 18.38 2.26 10.60
CA LYS A 187 19.56 2.06 11.44
C LYS A 187 20.70 3.00 11.03
N GLY A 188 21.10 3.92 11.90
CA GLY A 188 22.17 4.89 11.64
C GLY A 188 22.31 5.92 12.76
N GLY A 189 23.37 6.73 12.72
CA GLY A 189 23.65 7.76 13.74
C GLY A 189 22.75 8.99 13.69
N SER A 190 21.56 8.90 13.08
CA SER A 190 20.62 10.01 12.99
C SER A 190 20.06 10.37 14.37
N GLU A 191 19.75 11.66 14.58
CA GLU A 191 19.16 12.12 15.85
C GLU A 191 17.83 11.41 16.15
N LYS A 192 17.06 11.09 15.11
CA LYS A 192 15.82 10.31 15.21
C LYS A 192 16.06 8.89 15.75
N TYR A 193 17.12 8.22 15.30
CA TYR A 193 17.46 6.89 15.82
C TYR A 193 17.94 6.96 17.28
N LYS A 194 18.67 8.01 17.66
CA LYS A 194 19.10 8.22 19.05
C LYS A 194 17.92 8.48 19.99
N ALA A 195 16.91 9.23 19.54
CA ALA A 195 15.68 9.46 20.28
C ALA A 195 14.90 8.14 20.46
N ALA A 196 14.72 7.38 19.38
CA ALA A 196 14.05 6.07 19.43
C ALA A 196 14.82 5.06 20.30
N GLU A 197 16.16 5.10 20.30
CA GLU A 197 16.98 4.27 21.18
C GLU A 197 16.83 4.65 22.66
N ALA A 198 16.72 5.95 22.96
CA ALA A 198 16.47 6.43 24.32
C ALA A 198 15.07 6.03 24.80
N GLU A 199 14.07 6.09 23.92
CA GLU A 199 12.70 5.69 24.22
C GLU A 199 12.56 4.18 24.41
N TYR A 200 13.16 3.39 23.51
CA TYR A 200 13.27 1.94 23.70
C TYR A 200 13.89 1.60 25.07
N ARG A 201 14.98 2.30 25.44
CA ARG A 201 15.63 2.13 26.74
C ARG A 201 14.70 2.46 27.91
N ARG A 202 13.94 3.56 27.83
CA ARG A 202 12.93 3.96 28.83
C ARG A 202 11.87 2.87 29.02
N LEU A 203 11.44 2.24 27.93
CA LEU A 203 10.38 1.24 27.93
C LEU A 203 10.86 -0.14 28.41
N THR A 204 12.10 -0.55 28.09
CA THR A 204 12.66 -1.87 28.46
C THR A 204 13.51 -1.88 29.73
N GLY A 205 13.92 -0.72 30.25
CA GLY A 205 14.75 -0.61 31.46
C GLY A 205 16.24 -0.94 31.28
N GLU A 206 16.77 -0.81 30.05
CA GLU A 206 18.20 -1.01 29.71
C GLU A 206 19.05 0.28 29.77
#